data_AF-A0A395M386-F1
#
_entry.id   AF-A0A395M386-F1
#
_cell.length_a   1.000
_cell.length_b   1.000
_cell.length_c   1.000
_cell.angle_alpha   90.00
_cell.angle_beta   90.00
_cell.angle_gamma   90.00
#
_symmetry.space_group_name_H-M   'P 1'
#
loop_
_entity.id
_entity.type
_entity.pdbx_description
1 polymer ?
#
loop_
_entity_poly.entity_id
_entity_poly.type
_entity_poly.pdbx_seq_one_letter_code
_entity_poly.pdbx_strand_id
1 'polypeptide(L)'
;MRPNFQLWNELYHLDPNALTRSAILDLQTAILPEKKSAAKAVLFFLYEAGVAKEERLEIQAKTELIKAGEQIVLSADREKILDEVEAILQKLSTASDKSEELKYDSLRVAAMLMHAPFDTTVMETMIDTIILLSRLKNIPADASFILLWTIYEKALMPIYKRFFLAAEPDFWETYCALALKVMGRYLHDAAIQYILYYEEPPGSQKTISYLERCGKLLDVALEVCYLIHQLSPFITTEIDRNIYSFCTEVITKANPQPLITYSYRLLDLSSEDFFITLPKEQINNLILKAIGKLPKELRVQV
;
A
#
# COMPACT_ATOMS: atom_id res chain seq x y z
N MET A 1 5.26 -0.34 13.49
CA MET A 1 3.99 -0.17 12.76
C MET A 1 4.09 0.91 11.69
N ARG A 2 3.82 0.54 10.43
CA ARG A 2 3.85 1.43 9.26
C ARG A 2 2.72 2.47 9.29
N PRO A 3 2.85 3.63 8.62
CA PRO A 3 1.85 4.70 8.67
C PRO A 3 0.47 4.31 8.10
N ASN A 4 0.43 3.47 7.06
CA ASN A 4 -0.83 3.07 6.42
C ASN A 4 -1.76 2.31 7.38
N PHE A 5 -1.21 1.49 8.28
CA PHE A 5 -1.97 0.77 9.31
C PHE A 5 -2.71 1.68 10.29
N GLN A 6 -2.26 2.94 10.45
CA GLN A 6 -2.95 3.91 11.30
C GLN A 6 -4.26 4.43 10.71
N LEU A 7 -4.53 4.14 9.43
CA LEU A 7 -5.73 4.53 8.69
C LEU A 7 -6.80 3.41 8.64
N TRP A 8 -6.52 2.25 9.25
CA TRP A 8 -7.33 1.04 9.09
C TRP A 8 -8.62 1.04 9.92
N ASN A 9 -8.77 1.98 10.86
CA ASN A 9 -10.04 2.19 11.59
C ASN A 9 -11.21 2.57 10.67
N GLU A 10 -10.95 3.23 9.55
CA GLU A 10 -12.01 3.68 8.66
C GLU A 10 -12.24 2.71 7.52
N LEU A 11 -11.16 2.12 7.01
CA LEU A 11 -11.22 1.18 5.88
C LEU A 11 -11.72 -0.21 6.31
N TYR A 12 -11.34 -0.64 7.52
CA TYR A 12 -11.61 -1.99 8.02
C TYR A 12 -12.26 -2.02 9.41
N HIS A 13 -12.55 -0.86 10.02
CA HIS A 13 -13.18 -0.76 11.35
C HIS A 13 -12.38 -1.38 12.50
N LEU A 14 -11.04 -1.37 12.39
CA LEU A 14 -10.13 -1.93 13.40
C LEU A 14 -9.54 -0.85 14.32
N ASP A 15 -9.16 -1.22 15.55
CA ASP A 15 -8.39 -0.33 16.43
C ASP A 15 -6.95 -0.15 15.87
N PRO A 16 -6.52 1.07 15.50
CA PRO A 16 -5.18 1.31 14.99
C PRO A 16 -4.05 0.95 15.95
N ASN A 17 -4.32 0.87 17.25
CA ASN A 17 -3.33 0.52 18.28
C ASN A 17 -3.34 -0.97 18.64
N ALA A 18 -4.30 -1.73 18.10
CA ALA A 18 -4.52 -3.13 18.40
C ALA A 18 -5.20 -3.83 17.21
N LEU A 19 -4.59 -3.71 16.02
CA LEU A 19 -5.17 -4.16 14.75
C LEU A 19 -5.38 -5.67 14.74
N THR A 20 -4.36 -6.41 15.17
CA THR A 20 -4.40 -7.87 15.21
C THR A 20 -5.44 -8.34 16.23
N ARG A 21 -5.47 -7.71 17.42
CA ARG A 21 -6.49 -8.00 18.43
C ARG A 21 -7.91 -7.74 17.91
N SER A 22 -8.12 -6.62 17.22
CA SER A 22 -9.42 -6.25 16.65
C SER A 22 -9.84 -7.25 15.58
N ALA A 23 -8.94 -7.60 14.66
CA ALA A 23 -9.23 -8.56 13.59
C ALA A 23 -9.55 -9.97 14.15
N ILE A 24 -8.89 -10.39 15.23
CA ILE A 24 -9.22 -11.63 15.95
C ILE A 24 -10.64 -11.56 16.52
N LEU A 25 -10.99 -10.45 17.18
CA LEU A 25 -12.32 -10.27 17.76
C LEU A 25 -13.41 -10.28 16.67
N ASP A 26 -13.19 -9.59 15.56
CA ASP A 26 -14.09 -9.59 14.41
C ASP A 26 -14.28 -11.00 13.85
N LEU A 27 -13.20 -11.76 13.71
CA LEU A 27 -13.26 -13.15 13.22
C LEU A 27 -14.06 -14.06 14.17
N GLN A 28 -13.92 -13.88 15.48
CA GLN A 28 -14.60 -14.67 16.51
C GLN A 28 -16.09 -14.32 16.63
N THR A 29 -16.45 -13.07 16.35
CA THR A 29 -17.83 -12.58 16.50
C THR A 29 -18.61 -12.55 15.18
N ALA A 30 -17.94 -12.76 14.04
CA ALA A 30 -18.57 -12.83 12.72
C ALA A 30 -19.52 -14.03 12.60
N ILE A 31 -20.81 -13.74 12.51
CA ILE A 31 -21.88 -14.74 12.32
C ILE A 31 -22.05 -15.09 10.82
N LEU A 32 -21.93 -14.09 9.96
CA LEU A 32 -22.18 -14.23 8.52
C LEU A 32 -20.93 -14.74 7.77
N PRO A 33 -21.06 -15.65 6.79
CA PRO A 33 -19.93 -16.21 6.05
C PRO A 33 -19.03 -15.16 5.39
N GLU A 34 -19.61 -14.12 4.81
CA GLU A 34 -18.90 -13.04 4.13
C GLU A 34 -18.07 -12.21 5.11
N LYS A 35 -18.62 -11.89 6.29
CA LYS A 35 -17.90 -11.18 7.35
C LYS A 35 -16.76 -12.02 7.92
N LYS A 36 -16.99 -13.33 8.06
CA LYS A 36 -15.95 -14.28 8.47
C LYS A 36 -14.81 -14.35 7.45
N SER A 37 -15.15 -14.38 6.16
CA SER A 37 -14.15 -14.36 5.08
C SER A 37 -13.33 -13.07 5.08
N ALA A 38 -13.99 -11.92 5.22
CA ALA A 38 -13.36 -10.61 5.33
C ALA A 38 -12.40 -10.52 6.53
N ALA A 39 -12.86 -10.87 7.74
CA ALA A 39 -12.04 -10.84 8.95
C ALA A 39 -10.85 -11.82 8.85
N LYS A 40 -11.06 -12.99 8.22
CA LYS A 40 -10.00 -13.97 7.96
C LYS A 40 -8.93 -13.42 7.02
N ALA A 41 -9.33 -12.78 5.91
CA ALA A 41 -8.39 -12.16 4.96
C ALA A 41 -7.58 -11.03 5.60
N VAL A 42 -8.24 -10.17 6.39
CA VAL A 42 -7.59 -9.10 7.15
C VAL A 42 -6.59 -9.66 8.16
N LEU A 43 -6.99 -10.64 8.97
CA LEU A 43 -6.11 -11.25 9.97
C LEU A 43 -4.91 -11.95 9.33
N PHE A 44 -5.11 -12.62 8.20
CA PHE A 44 -4.02 -13.28 7.48
C PHE A 44 -3.02 -12.25 6.95
N PHE A 45 -3.50 -11.17 6.35
CA PHE A 45 -2.64 -10.10 5.88
C PHE A 45 -1.87 -9.41 7.02
N LEU A 46 -2.51 -9.12 8.15
CA LEU A 46 -1.85 -8.54 9.33
C LEU A 46 -0.80 -9.49 9.94
N TYR A 47 -1.06 -10.80 9.88
CA TYR A 47 -0.12 -11.83 10.29
C TYR A 47 1.13 -11.80 9.39
N GLU A 48 0.97 -11.87 8.07
CA GLU A 48 2.07 -11.90 7.11
C GLU A 48 2.84 -10.57 7.01
N ALA A 49 2.15 -9.44 7.15
CA ALA A 49 2.78 -8.13 7.20
C ALA A 49 3.57 -7.87 8.52
N GLY A 50 3.59 -8.84 9.44
CA GLY A 50 4.35 -8.78 10.70
C GLY A 50 3.68 -7.98 11.81
N VAL A 51 2.47 -7.47 11.62
CA VAL A 51 1.73 -6.68 12.63
C VAL A 51 1.39 -7.55 13.84
N ALA A 52 0.96 -8.80 13.60
CA ALA A 52 0.68 -9.75 14.68
C ALA A 52 1.91 -10.01 15.55
N LYS A 53 3.11 -9.99 14.96
CA LYS A 53 4.37 -10.14 15.69
C LYS A 53 4.70 -8.90 16.52
N GLU A 54 4.52 -7.71 15.96
CA GLU A 54 4.68 -6.44 16.70
C GLU A 54 3.75 -6.36 17.92
N GLU A 55 2.50 -6.81 17.77
CA GLU A 55 1.51 -6.87 18.86
C GLU A 55 1.70 -8.06 19.83
N ARG A 56 2.68 -8.94 19.59
CA ARG A 56 2.91 -10.19 20.36
C ARG A 56 1.71 -11.15 20.34
N LEU A 57 0.95 -11.14 19.25
CA LEU A 57 -0.23 -11.97 19.03
C LEU A 57 -0.04 -13.00 17.90
N GLU A 58 1.17 -13.16 17.38
CA GLU A 58 1.50 -14.06 16.26
C GLU A 58 0.94 -15.48 16.44
N ILE A 59 1.16 -16.11 17.60
CA ILE A 59 0.68 -17.47 17.89
C ILE A 59 -0.85 -17.51 17.92
N GLN A 60 -1.49 -16.49 18.51
CA GLN A 60 -2.94 -16.40 18.59
C GLN A 60 -3.56 -16.17 17.20
N ALA A 61 -3.03 -15.22 16.43
CA ALA A 61 -3.45 -14.94 15.07
C ALA A 61 -3.37 -16.20 14.19
N LYS A 62 -2.23 -16.90 14.23
CA LYS A 62 -2.06 -18.19 13.54
C LYS A 62 -3.09 -19.23 13.96
N THR A 63 -3.34 -19.36 15.27
CA THR A 63 -4.31 -20.32 15.81
C THR A 63 -5.74 -20.03 15.31
N GLU A 64 -6.14 -18.77 15.33
CA GLU A 64 -7.48 -18.37 14.88
C GLU A 64 -7.65 -18.52 13.37
N LEU A 65 -6.61 -18.24 12.58
CA LEU A 65 -6.61 -18.50 11.13
C LEU A 65 -6.80 -19.98 10.81
N ILE A 66 -6.11 -20.88 11.52
CA ILE A 66 -6.27 -22.33 11.36
C ILE A 66 -7.69 -22.77 11.71
N LYS A 67 -8.24 -22.28 12.83
CA LYS A 67 -9.63 -22.57 13.24
C LYS A 67 -10.64 -22.06 12.21
N ALA A 68 -10.34 -20.94 11.55
CA ALA A 68 -11.16 -20.38 10.48
C ALA A 68 -10.96 -21.06 9.12
N GLY A 69 -10.11 -22.08 9.03
CA GLY A 69 -9.89 -22.89 7.83
C GLY A 69 -8.79 -22.37 6.90
N GLU A 70 -8.00 -21.37 7.30
CA GLU A 70 -6.86 -20.87 6.52
C GLU A 70 -5.63 -21.76 6.75
N GLN A 71 -5.66 -22.96 6.17
CA GLN A 71 -4.61 -23.98 6.36
C GLN A 71 -3.28 -23.60 5.70
N ILE A 72 -3.29 -22.67 4.74
CA ILE A 72 -2.07 -22.17 4.09
C ILE A 72 -1.08 -21.63 5.13
N VAL A 73 -1.53 -21.05 6.25
CA VAL A 73 -0.65 -20.53 7.31
C VAL A 73 0.21 -21.64 7.98
N LEU A 74 -0.16 -22.91 7.82
CA LEU A 74 0.61 -24.06 8.31
C LEU A 74 1.69 -24.54 7.34
N SER A 75 1.47 -24.35 6.04
CA SER A 75 2.33 -24.88 4.99
C SER A 75 2.74 -23.78 4.03
N ALA A 76 4.04 -23.59 3.84
CA ALA A 76 4.55 -22.77 2.74
C ALA A 76 4.60 -23.60 1.43
N ASP A 77 3.57 -24.42 1.18
CA ASP A 77 3.46 -25.23 -0.03
C ASP A 77 3.23 -24.30 -1.21
N ARG A 78 4.29 -24.12 -2.00
CA ARG A 78 4.35 -23.14 -3.08
C ARG A 78 3.28 -23.40 -4.12
N GLU A 79 3.13 -24.63 -4.61
CA GLU A 79 2.19 -24.93 -5.71
C GLU A 79 0.75 -24.67 -5.28
N LYS A 80 0.39 -25.16 -4.09
CA LYS A 80 -0.94 -24.90 -3.53
C LYS A 80 -1.24 -23.40 -3.35
N ILE A 81 -0.26 -22.63 -2.89
CA ILE A 81 -0.43 -21.18 -2.74
C ILE A 81 -0.65 -20.52 -4.11
N LEU A 82 0.16 -20.88 -5.10
CA LEU A 82 0.06 -20.33 -6.44
C LEU A 82 -1.27 -20.68 -7.11
N ASP A 83 -1.75 -21.92 -6.98
CA ASP A 83 -3.06 -22.35 -7.50
C ASP A 83 -4.20 -21.52 -6.89
N GLU A 84 -4.16 -21.27 -5.58
CA GLU A 84 -5.17 -20.43 -4.91
C GLU A 84 -5.06 -18.96 -5.32
N VAL A 85 -3.84 -18.43 -5.48
CA VAL A 85 -3.61 -17.07 -5.97
C VAL A 85 -4.15 -16.92 -7.38
N GLU A 86 -3.82 -17.83 -8.30
CA GLU A 86 -4.28 -17.80 -9.69
C GLU A 86 -5.81 -17.80 -9.78
N ALA A 87 -6.48 -18.65 -8.99
CA ALA A 87 -7.94 -18.69 -8.94
C ALA A 87 -8.54 -17.34 -8.49
N ILE A 88 -7.93 -16.68 -7.49
CA ILE A 88 -8.39 -15.36 -7.04
C ILE A 88 -8.08 -14.29 -8.08
N LEU A 89 -6.90 -14.30 -8.71
CA LEU A 89 -6.54 -13.36 -9.77
C LEU A 89 -7.48 -13.47 -10.96
N GLN A 90 -7.91 -14.68 -11.33
CA GLN A 90 -8.92 -14.91 -12.37
C GLN A 90 -10.26 -14.28 -11.97
N LYS A 91 -10.69 -14.44 -10.71
CA LYS A 91 -11.89 -13.78 -10.17
C LYS A 91 -11.75 -12.25 -10.22
N LEU A 92 -10.60 -11.70 -9.82
CA LEU A 92 -10.33 -10.26 -9.85
C LEU A 92 -10.33 -9.70 -11.28
N SER A 93 -9.78 -10.44 -12.25
CA SER A 93 -9.71 -10.03 -13.65
C SER A 93 -11.07 -9.92 -14.33
N THR A 94 -12.06 -10.66 -13.83
CA THR A 94 -13.42 -10.71 -14.39
C THR A 94 -14.43 -9.87 -13.60
N ALA A 95 -14.02 -9.34 -12.45
CA ALA A 95 -14.90 -8.58 -11.59
C ALA A 95 -15.16 -7.16 -12.10
N SER A 96 -16.42 -6.73 -12.05
CA SER A 96 -16.75 -5.31 -12.23
C SER A 96 -16.28 -4.49 -11.02
N ASP A 97 -15.77 -3.27 -11.25
CA ASP A 97 -15.14 -2.29 -10.33
C ASP A 97 -15.82 -1.99 -8.97
N LYS A 98 -16.95 -2.61 -8.61
CA LYS A 98 -17.85 -2.20 -7.51
C LYS A 98 -17.97 -3.17 -6.33
N SER A 99 -17.22 -4.26 -6.26
CA SER A 99 -17.40 -5.26 -5.21
C SER A 99 -16.47 -5.01 -4.01
N GLU A 100 -17.04 -4.88 -2.80
CA GLU A 100 -16.28 -4.89 -1.54
C GLU A 100 -15.48 -6.18 -1.33
N GLU A 101 -15.87 -7.29 -1.96
CA GLU A 101 -15.12 -8.55 -1.88
C GLU A 101 -13.73 -8.43 -2.50
N LEU A 102 -13.56 -7.56 -3.52
CA LEU A 102 -12.28 -7.38 -4.20
C LEU A 102 -11.19 -6.87 -3.27
N LYS A 103 -11.55 -6.05 -2.27
CA LYS A 103 -10.58 -5.51 -1.31
C LYS A 103 -10.01 -6.63 -0.43
N TYR A 104 -10.86 -7.54 0.04
CA TYR A 104 -10.45 -8.66 0.90
C TYR A 104 -9.75 -9.77 0.12
N ASP A 105 -10.22 -10.06 -1.10
CA ASP A 105 -9.54 -10.98 -2.02
C ASP A 105 -8.11 -10.49 -2.32
N SER A 106 -7.94 -9.18 -2.53
CA SER A 106 -6.62 -8.57 -2.75
C SER A 106 -5.71 -8.64 -1.51
N LEU A 107 -6.26 -8.44 -0.31
CA LEU A 107 -5.50 -8.64 0.94
C LEU A 107 -5.07 -10.09 1.09
N ARG A 108 -5.96 -11.04 0.80
CA ARG A 108 -5.65 -12.48 0.87
C ARG A 108 -4.57 -12.87 -0.14
N VAL A 109 -4.64 -12.39 -1.38
CA VAL A 109 -3.60 -12.62 -2.41
C VAL A 109 -2.25 -12.06 -1.96
N ALA A 110 -2.21 -10.82 -1.49
CA ALA A 110 -0.96 -10.22 -1.01
C ALA A 110 -0.39 -11.02 0.19
N ALA A 111 -1.23 -11.44 1.14
CA ALA A 111 -0.81 -12.29 2.26
C ALA A 111 -0.21 -13.62 1.79
N MET A 112 -0.89 -14.31 0.86
CA MET A 112 -0.40 -15.56 0.28
C MET A 112 0.95 -15.42 -0.40
N LEU A 113 1.13 -14.37 -1.21
CA LEU A 113 2.38 -14.11 -1.91
C LEU A 113 3.52 -13.74 -0.94
N MET A 114 3.22 -13.04 0.15
CA MET A 114 4.19 -12.75 1.21
C MET A 114 4.61 -14.01 1.99
N HIS A 115 3.66 -14.93 2.21
CA HIS A 115 3.88 -16.20 2.90
C HIS A 115 4.65 -17.22 2.04
N ALA A 116 4.45 -17.18 0.72
CA ALA A 116 5.05 -18.14 -0.20
C ALA A 116 6.60 -18.14 -0.12
N PRO A 117 7.26 -19.31 -0.22
CA PRO A 117 8.71 -19.36 -0.34
C PRO A 117 9.14 -18.60 -1.58
N PHE A 118 9.89 -17.52 -1.40
CA PHE A 118 10.26 -16.64 -2.51
C PHE A 118 11.21 -17.35 -3.49
N ASP A 119 10.74 -17.50 -4.73
CA ASP A 119 11.47 -18.05 -5.87
C ASP A 119 11.07 -17.32 -7.17
N THR A 120 11.56 -17.79 -8.33
CA THR A 120 11.24 -17.17 -9.62
C THR A 120 9.75 -17.22 -9.95
N THR A 121 9.06 -18.33 -9.68
CA THR A 121 7.63 -18.47 -10.01
C THR A 121 6.77 -17.58 -9.11
N VAL A 122 7.09 -17.51 -7.81
CA VAL A 122 6.43 -16.58 -6.89
C VAL A 122 6.69 -15.14 -7.31
N MET A 123 7.92 -14.81 -7.73
CA MET A 123 8.24 -13.50 -8.27
C MET A 123 7.38 -13.20 -9.50
N GLU A 124 7.35 -14.06 -10.52
CA GLU A 124 6.49 -13.91 -11.71
C GLU A 124 5.02 -13.71 -11.33
N THR A 125 4.50 -14.47 -10.37
CA THR A 125 3.12 -14.32 -9.90
C THR A 125 2.89 -12.99 -9.17
N MET A 126 3.89 -12.49 -8.43
CA MET A 126 3.86 -11.13 -7.89
C MET A 126 3.85 -10.08 -9.00
N ILE A 127 4.60 -10.29 -10.10
CA ILE A 127 4.58 -9.43 -11.29
C ILE A 127 3.18 -9.42 -11.90
N ASP A 128 2.59 -10.58 -12.15
CA ASP A 128 1.25 -10.71 -12.72
C ASP A 128 0.20 -10.02 -11.85
N THR A 129 0.33 -10.18 -10.53
CA THR A 129 -0.51 -9.48 -9.55
C THR A 129 -0.35 -7.96 -9.68
N ILE A 130 0.89 -7.46 -9.77
CA ILE A 130 1.15 -6.03 -9.98
C ILE A 130 0.55 -5.55 -11.29
N ILE A 131 0.74 -6.27 -12.39
CA ILE A 131 0.19 -5.94 -13.71
C ILE A 131 -1.33 -5.85 -13.61
N LEU A 132 -1.98 -6.86 -13.05
CA LEU A 132 -3.44 -6.90 -12.92
C LEU A 132 -3.96 -5.74 -12.07
N LEU A 133 -3.40 -5.56 -10.87
CA LEU A 133 -3.80 -4.48 -9.96
C LEU A 133 -3.54 -3.11 -10.57
N SER A 134 -2.46 -2.95 -11.33
CA SER A 134 -2.17 -1.69 -12.01
C SER A 134 -3.24 -1.34 -13.04
N ARG A 135 -3.97 -2.31 -13.62
CA ARG A 135 -5.01 -2.04 -14.63
C ARG A 135 -6.35 -1.64 -14.01
N LEU A 136 -6.57 -1.94 -12.72
CA LEU A 136 -7.81 -1.60 -12.03
C LEU A 136 -7.96 -0.08 -11.85
N LYS A 137 -9.18 0.42 -12.00
CA LYS A 137 -9.48 1.83 -11.73
C LYS A 137 -9.46 2.12 -10.23
N ASN A 138 -10.06 1.22 -9.45
CA ASN A 138 -10.08 1.27 -8.00
C ASN A 138 -9.10 0.24 -7.43
N ILE A 139 -7.85 0.62 -7.30
CA ILE A 139 -6.81 -0.29 -6.79
C ILE A 139 -7.01 -0.56 -5.27
N PRO A 140 -6.74 -1.79 -4.80
CA PRO A 140 -6.64 -2.11 -3.38
C PRO A 140 -5.33 -1.52 -2.82
N ALA A 141 -5.35 -0.22 -2.50
CA ALA A 141 -4.14 0.57 -2.23
C ALA A 141 -3.25 -0.02 -1.13
N ASP A 142 -3.81 -0.49 -0.01
CA ASP A 142 -3.02 -1.05 1.09
C ASP A 142 -2.33 -2.37 0.73
N ALA A 143 -3.07 -3.30 0.10
CA ALA A 143 -2.51 -4.58 -0.35
C ALA A 143 -1.42 -4.36 -1.39
N SER A 144 -1.66 -3.44 -2.33
CA SER A 144 -0.71 -3.05 -3.37
C SER A 144 0.53 -2.42 -2.76
N PHE A 145 0.37 -1.49 -1.82
CA PHE A 145 1.48 -0.81 -1.13
C PHE A 145 2.38 -1.80 -0.41
N ILE A 146 1.81 -2.68 0.43
CA ILE A 146 2.60 -3.64 1.18
C ILE A 146 3.29 -4.63 0.25
N LEU A 147 2.62 -5.12 -0.80
CA LEU A 147 3.23 -6.00 -1.78
C LEU A 147 4.43 -5.32 -2.49
N LEU A 148 4.27 -4.09 -2.96
CA LEU A 148 5.35 -3.29 -3.56
C LEU A 148 6.52 -3.15 -2.58
N TRP A 149 6.23 -2.84 -1.32
CA TRP A 149 7.25 -2.69 -0.30
C TRP A 149 7.98 -4.00 0.01
N THR A 150 7.26 -5.12 0.12
CA THR A 150 7.85 -6.45 0.31
C THR A 150 8.81 -6.78 -0.83
N ILE A 151 8.41 -6.53 -2.07
CA ILE A 151 9.27 -6.76 -3.25
C ILE A 151 10.53 -5.91 -3.16
N TYR A 152 10.41 -4.63 -2.79
CA TYR A 152 11.56 -3.77 -2.57
C TYR A 152 12.49 -4.33 -1.49
N GLU A 153 11.96 -4.77 -0.34
CA GLU A 153 12.76 -5.40 0.72
C GLU A 153 13.47 -6.66 0.22
N LYS A 154 12.80 -7.51 -0.58
CA LYS A 154 13.43 -8.68 -1.22
C LYS A 154 14.53 -8.26 -2.18
N ALA A 155 14.33 -7.20 -2.97
CA ALA A 155 15.33 -6.69 -3.93
C ALA A 155 16.62 -6.22 -3.25
N LEU A 156 16.52 -5.74 -2.01
CA LEU A 156 17.69 -5.37 -1.21
C LEU A 156 18.48 -6.57 -0.68
N MET A 157 17.86 -7.75 -0.56
CA MET A 157 18.53 -8.92 0.01
C MET A 157 19.55 -9.52 -0.99
N PRO A 158 20.82 -9.72 -0.59
CA PRO A 158 21.86 -10.24 -1.48
C PRO A 158 21.51 -11.57 -2.16
N ILE A 159 20.79 -12.44 -1.44
CA ILE A 159 20.36 -13.75 -1.92
C ILE A 159 19.39 -13.65 -3.11
N TYR A 160 18.64 -12.54 -3.22
CA TYR A 160 17.63 -12.36 -4.26
C TYR A 160 18.10 -11.49 -5.43
N LYS A 161 19.29 -10.90 -5.36
CA LYS A 161 19.83 -10.03 -6.42
C LYS A 161 19.80 -10.69 -7.80
N ARG A 162 20.11 -11.99 -7.89
CA ARG A 162 20.08 -12.73 -9.17
C ARG A 162 18.69 -12.83 -9.76
N PHE A 163 17.65 -12.95 -8.93
CA PHE A 163 16.27 -13.03 -9.39
C PHE A 163 15.82 -11.69 -10.00
N PHE A 164 16.09 -10.59 -9.30
CA PHE A 164 15.76 -9.25 -9.78
C PHE A 164 16.58 -8.79 -10.98
N LEU A 165 17.81 -9.28 -11.14
CA LEU A 165 18.61 -9.07 -12.36
C LEU A 165 18.08 -9.85 -13.56
N ALA A 166 17.36 -10.95 -13.33
CA ALA A 166 16.73 -11.76 -14.37
C ALA A 166 15.28 -11.34 -14.65
N ALA A 167 14.72 -10.44 -13.85
CA ALA A 167 13.39 -9.88 -14.10
C ALA A 167 13.38 -9.12 -15.44
N GLU A 168 12.29 -9.24 -16.18
CA GLU A 168 12.14 -8.55 -17.46
C GLU A 168 12.28 -7.03 -17.29
N PRO A 169 12.87 -6.30 -18.25
CA PRO A 169 13.02 -4.84 -18.15
C PRO A 169 11.69 -4.11 -17.85
N ASP A 170 10.59 -4.59 -18.44
CA ASP A 170 9.24 -4.03 -18.31
C ASP A 170 8.64 -4.24 -16.89
N PHE A 171 9.23 -5.12 -16.08
CA PHE A 171 8.81 -5.34 -14.70
C PHE A 171 8.92 -4.05 -13.89
N TRP A 172 10.05 -3.35 -13.95
CA TRP A 172 10.30 -2.15 -13.16
C TRP A 172 9.41 -0.99 -13.60
N GLU A 173 9.07 -0.94 -14.89
CA GLU A 173 8.11 0.01 -15.43
C GLU A 173 6.72 -0.25 -14.85
N THR A 174 6.27 -1.52 -14.84
CA THR A 174 4.98 -1.91 -14.27
C THR A 174 4.95 -1.68 -12.76
N TYR A 175 6.03 -2.01 -12.05
CA TYR A 175 6.20 -1.73 -10.63
C TYR A 175 6.03 -0.24 -10.34
N CYS A 176 6.76 0.61 -11.07
CA CYS A 176 6.68 2.07 -10.89
C CYS A 176 5.31 2.63 -11.30
N ALA A 177 4.64 2.03 -12.29
CA ALA A 177 3.29 2.41 -12.67
C ALA A 177 2.27 2.10 -11.57
N LEU A 178 2.32 0.90 -10.97
CA LEU A 178 1.46 0.59 -9.82
C LEU A 178 1.80 1.47 -8.62
N ALA A 179 3.09 1.68 -8.31
CA ALA A 179 3.52 2.58 -7.25
C ALA A 179 2.99 4.00 -7.48
N LEU A 180 3.06 4.53 -8.71
CA LEU A 180 2.52 5.84 -9.05
C LEU A 180 1.00 5.92 -8.83
N LYS A 181 0.25 4.83 -9.13
CA LYS A 181 -1.19 4.74 -8.86
C LYS A 181 -1.50 4.68 -7.36
N VAL A 182 -0.76 3.89 -6.59
CA VAL A 182 -0.88 3.80 -5.12
C VAL A 182 -0.60 5.16 -4.49
N MET A 183 0.52 5.80 -4.87
CA MET A 183 0.87 7.15 -4.44
C MET A 183 -0.23 8.14 -4.80
N GLY A 184 -0.71 8.11 -6.05
CA GLY A 184 -1.79 8.98 -6.52
C GLY A 184 -3.05 8.82 -5.68
N ARG A 185 -3.44 7.60 -5.32
CA ARG A 185 -4.60 7.37 -4.46
C ARG A 185 -4.45 8.02 -3.08
N TYR A 186 -3.32 7.80 -2.40
CA TYR A 186 -3.08 8.41 -1.09
C TYR A 186 -2.96 9.94 -1.17
N LEU A 187 -2.36 10.49 -2.22
CA LEU A 187 -2.26 11.94 -2.44
C LEU A 187 -3.62 12.58 -2.71
N HIS A 188 -4.46 11.94 -3.52
CA HIS A 188 -5.83 12.36 -3.73
C HIS A 188 -6.58 12.44 -2.41
N ASP A 189 -6.55 11.34 -1.63
CA ASP A 189 -7.27 11.29 -0.35
C ASP A 189 -6.69 12.29 0.66
N ALA A 190 -5.36 12.51 0.67
CA ALA A 190 -4.72 13.53 1.50
C ALA A 190 -5.20 14.95 1.13
N ALA A 191 -5.29 15.24 -0.16
CA ALA A 191 -5.76 16.54 -0.63
C ALA A 191 -7.23 16.76 -0.20
N ILE A 192 -8.10 15.75 -0.33
CA ILE A 192 -9.48 15.81 0.19
C ILE A 192 -9.51 16.11 1.69
N GLN A 193 -8.69 15.44 2.50
CA GLN A 193 -8.63 15.72 3.94
C GLN A 193 -8.15 17.15 4.22
N TYR A 194 -7.19 17.65 3.45
CA TYR A 194 -6.71 19.03 3.58
C TYR A 194 -7.79 20.05 3.27
N ILE A 195 -8.63 19.80 2.27
CA ILE A 195 -9.75 20.66 1.89
C ILE A 195 -10.76 20.72 3.03
N LEU A 196 -11.18 19.55 3.49
CA LEU A 196 -12.14 19.40 4.58
C LEU A 196 -11.66 20.10 5.85
N TYR A 197 -10.35 20.10 6.13
CA TYR A 197 -9.77 20.84 7.25
C TYR A 197 -10.02 22.36 7.17
N TYR A 198 -9.90 22.99 5.99
CA TYR A 198 -10.15 24.43 5.84
C TYR A 198 -11.64 24.78 5.72
N GLU A 199 -12.47 23.83 5.32
CA GLU A 199 -13.93 24.00 5.32
C GLU A 199 -14.54 23.84 6.72
N GLU A 200 -13.79 23.36 7.72
CA GLU A 200 -14.33 23.23 9.08
C GLU A 200 -14.58 24.59 9.74
N PRO A 201 -15.73 24.75 10.43
CA PRO A 201 -15.96 25.92 11.26
C PRO A 201 -14.97 25.94 12.44
N PRO A 202 -14.52 27.14 12.87
CA PRO A 202 -13.64 27.28 14.03
C PRO A 202 -14.25 26.63 15.28
N GLY A 203 -13.52 25.73 15.94
CA GLY A 203 -13.98 25.05 17.17
C GLY A 203 -14.67 23.71 16.97
N SER A 204 -14.71 23.18 15.73
CA SER A 204 -15.09 21.80 15.42
C SER A 204 -14.32 20.79 16.30
N GLN A 205 -15.04 20.04 17.15
CA GLN A 205 -14.50 18.92 17.94
C GLN A 205 -14.69 17.60 17.18
N LYS A 206 -14.02 17.40 16.04
CA LYS A 206 -13.88 16.04 15.49
C LYS A 206 -12.82 15.27 16.26
N THR A 207 -13.10 14.00 16.52
CA THR A 207 -12.27 13.07 17.32
C THR A 207 -10.87 12.82 16.72
N ILE A 208 -10.70 13.08 15.42
CA ILE A 208 -9.41 13.09 14.70
C ILE A 208 -9.42 14.34 13.81
N SER A 209 -8.37 15.16 13.90
CA SER A 209 -8.26 16.35 13.04
C SER A 209 -8.03 15.91 11.59
N TYR A 210 -8.81 16.45 10.65
CA TYR A 210 -8.57 16.25 9.21
C TYR A 210 -7.12 16.52 8.79
N LEU A 211 -6.44 17.46 9.47
CA LEU A 211 -5.03 17.76 9.25
C LEU A 211 -4.11 16.60 9.70
N GLU A 212 -4.42 15.95 10.82
CA GLU A 212 -3.67 14.78 11.28
C GLU A 212 -3.77 13.64 10.27
N ARG A 213 -4.99 13.38 9.79
CA ARG A 213 -5.25 12.36 8.79
C ARG A 213 -4.57 12.66 7.45
N CYS A 214 -4.62 13.91 7.01
CA CYS A 214 -3.85 14.40 5.85
C CYS A 214 -2.35 14.07 6.02
N GLY A 215 -1.77 14.36 7.19
CA GLY A 215 -0.38 14.04 7.49
C GLY A 215 -0.04 12.55 7.38
N LYS A 216 -0.94 11.66 7.80
CA LYS A 216 -0.75 10.19 7.67
C LYS A 216 -0.83 9.71 6.23
N LEU A 217 -1.78 10.22 5.46
CA LEU A 217 -1.90 9.91 4.03
C LEU A 217 -0.67 10.39 3.26
N LEU A 218 -0.13 11.57 3.61
CA LEU A 218 1.12 12.08 3.05
C LEU A 218 2.34 11.26 3.45
N ASP A 219 2.40 10.77 4.70
CA ASP A 219 3.47 9.86 5.14
C ASP A 219 3.53 8.62 4.21
N VAL A 220 2.38 7.98 3.95
CA VAL A 220 2.30 6.80 3.06
C VAL A 220 2.63 7.17 1.62
N ALA A 221 2.05 8.25 1.09
CA ALA A 221 2.34 8.69 -0.27
C ALA A 221 3.84 8.94 -0.50
N LEU A 222 4.55 9.46 0.51
CA LEU A 222 5.99 9.68 0.45
C LEU A 222 6.80 8.40 0.56
N GLU A 223 6.36 7.40 1.32
CA GLU A 223 6.94 6.06 1.29
C GLU A 223 6.86 5.45 -0.12
N VAL A 224 5.75 5.66 -0.83
CA VAL A 224 5.61 5.20 -2.22
C VAL A 224 6.48 6.04 -3.18
N CYS A 225 6.53 7.35 -3.00
CA CYS A 225 7.42 8.24 -3.74
C CYS A 225 8.89 7.81 -3.59
N TYR A 226 9.27 7.36 -2.39
CA TYR A 226 10.58 6.82 -2.10
C TYR A 226 10.84 5.50 -2.85
N LEU A 227 9.88 4.58 -2.90
CA LEU A 227 10.02 3.34 -3.70
C LEU A 227 10.28 3.63 -5.18
N ILE A 228 9.51 4.56 -5.77
CA ILE A 228 9.70 4.99 -7.16
C ILE A 228 11.10 5.60 -7.36
N HIS A 229 11.54 6.45 -6.43
CA HIS A 229 12.89 7.03 -6.48
C HIS A 229 13.97 5.95 -6.47
N GLN A 230 13.86 4.94 -5.59
CA GLN A 230 14.85 3.86 -5.48
C GLN A 230 14.89 2.94 -6.69
N LEU A 231 13.74 2.69 -7.32
CA LEU A 231 13.61 1.64 -8.34
C LEU A 231 13.52 2.17 -9.78
N SER A 232 13.21 3.45 -9.97
CA SER A 232 13.23 4.09 -11.30
C SER A 232 14.58 4.01 -12.04
N PRO A 233 15.76 3.94 -11.40
CA PRO A 233 17.03 3.74 -12.10
C PRO A 233 17.14 2.40 -12.86
N PHE A 234 16.34 1.40 -12.50
CA PHE A 234 16.30 0.10 -13.17
C PHE A 234 15.48 0.11 -14.47
N ILE A 235 14.72 1.18 -14.72
CA ILE A 235 13.95 1.35 -15.96
C ILE A 235 14.93 1.70 -17.09
N THR A 236 14.87 0.95 -18.18
CA THR A 236 15.76 1.15 -19.34
C THR A 236 15.21 2.21 -20.28
N THR A 237 13.90 2.39 -20.38
CA THR A 237 13.26 3.39 -21.24
C THR A 237 13.43 4.81 -20.67
N GLU A 238 13.96 5.73 -21.47
CA GLU A 238 14.22 7.11 -21.04
C GLU A 238 12.94 7.91 -20.80
N ILE A 239 11.92 7.70 -21.64
CA ILE A 239 10.61 8.36 -21.52
C ILE A 239 9.99 8.02 -20.16
N ASP A 240 9.97 6.74 -19.79
CA ASP A 240 9.39 6.30 -18.51
C ASP A 240 10.20 6.80 -17.32
N ARG A 241 11.55 6.82 -17.41
CA ARG A 241 12.38 7.46 -16.37
C ARG A 241 12.04 8.93 -16.15
N ASN A 242 11.73 9.67 -17.22
CA ASN A 242 11.34 11.07 -17.11
C ASN A 242 9.98 11.26 -16.42
N ILE A 243 9.03 10.33 -16.60
CA ILE A 243 7.73 10.34 -15.89
C ILE A 243 7.94 10.32 -14.37
N TYR A 244 8.91 9.55 -13.89
CA TYR A 244 9.18 9.36 -12.47
C TYR A 244 10.22 10.33 -11.87
N SER A 245 10.86 11.15 -12.70
CA SER A 245 11.95 12.05 -12.29
C SER A 245 11.55 13.02 -11.16
N PHE A 246 10.28 13.43 -11.09
CA PHE A 246 9.79 14.30 -10.03
C PHE A 246 9.85 13.65 -8.65
N CYS A 247 9.69 12.32 -8.55
CA CYS A 247 9.84 11.60 -7.29
C CYS A 247 11.28 11.72 -6.79
N THR A 248 12.26 11.59 -7.67
CA THR A 248 13.67 11.81 -7.34
C THR A 248 13.94 13.25 -6.90
N GLU A 249 13.34 14.24 -7.55
CA GLU A 249 13.47 15.63 -7.14
C GLU A 249 12.92 15.89 -5.73
N VAL A 250 11.72 15.36 -5.45
CA VAL A 250 11.06 15.49 -4.14
C VAL A 250 11.94 14.92 -3.03
N ILE A 251 12.49 13.71 -3.24
CA ILE A 251 13.32 13.03 -2.24
C ILE A 251 14.68 13.70 -2.07
N THR A 252 15.39 14.01 -3.16
CA THR A 252 16.77 14.48 -3.11
C THR A 252 16.90 15.96 -2.74
N LYS A 253 15.98 16.80 -3.21
CA LYS A 253 15.99 18.25 -2.95
C LYS A 253 15.10 18.65 -1.77
N ALA A 254 14.40 17.69 -1.15
CA ALA A 254 13.36 17.96 -0.17
C ALA A 254 12.34 19.00 -0.69
N ASN A 255 11.98 18.91 -1.98
CA ASN A 255 11.08 19.86 -2.64
C ASN A 255 9.64 19.33 -2.65
N PRO A 256 8.71 19.89 -1.86
CA PRO A 256 7.32 19.39 -1.80
C PRO A 256 6.49 19.74 -3.05
N GLN A 257 6.94 20.73 -3.83
CA GLN A 257 6.15 21.33 -4.91
C GLN A 257 5.67 20.34 -5.99
N PRO A 258 6.48 19.37 -6.45
CA PRO A 258 6.03 18.42 -7.46
C PRO A 258 4.89 17.51 -6.97
N LEU A 259 4.94 17.03 -5.72
CA LEU A 259 3.86 16.21 -5.15
C LEU A 259 2.56 16.99 -4.99
N ILE A 260 2.67 18.25 -4.55
CA ILE A 260 1.52 19.15 -4.43
C ILE A 260 0.89 19.40 -5.81
N THR A 261 1.72 19.65 -6.82
CA THR A 261 1.25 19.87 -8.19
C THR A 261 0.57 18.61 -8.74
N TYR A 262 1.15 17.45 -8.48
CA TYR A 262 0.58 16.17 -8.90
C TYR A 262 -0.74 15.86 -8.19
N SER A 263 -0.83 16.04 -6.87
CA SER A 263 -2.07 15.79 -6.12
C SER A 263 -3.23 16.66 -6.61
N TYR A 264 -2.97 17.90 -7.00
CA TYR A 264 -3.99 18.79 -7.57
C TYR A 264 -4.47 18.36 -8.94
N ARG A 265 -3.59 17.86 -9.81
CA ARG A 265 -3.98 17.32 -11.11
C ARG A 265 -4.91 16.11 -10.98
N LEU A 266 -4.82 15.35 -9.89
CA LEU A 266 -5.68 14.18 -9.65
C LEU A 266 -7.12 14.54 -9.27
N LEU A 267 -7.39 15.77 -8.82
CA LEU A 267 -8.72 16.18 -8.36
C LEU A 267 -9.62 16.68 -9.50
N ASP A 268 -9.11 16.86 -10.72
CA ASP A 268 -9.83 17.35 -11.91
C ASP A 268 -10.80 18.51 -11.60
N LEU A 269 -10.35 19.44 -10.76
CA LEU A 269 -11.14 20.60 -10.38
C LEU A 269 -11.10 21.59 -11.54
N SER A 270 -12.18 21.60 -12.32
CA SER A 270 -12.47 22.62 -13.36
C SER A 270 -12.42 24.08 -12.87
N SER A 271 -12.22 24.32 -11.58
CA SER A 271 -11.93 25.63 -11.00
C SER A 271 -10.50 25.66 -10.43
N GLU A 272 -9.52 26.05 -11.23
CA GLU A 272 -8.17 26.42 -10.76
C GLU A 272 -8.24 27.46 -9.60
N ASP A 273 -9.31 28.25 -9.54
CA ASP A 273 -9.50 29.37 -8.62
C ASP A 273 -9.66 28.98 -7.13
N PHE A 274 -10.25 27.83 -6.78
CA PHE A 274 -10.54 27.48 -5.38
C PHE A 274 -9.29 27.03 -4.59
N PHE A 275 -8.27 26.51 -5.27
CA PHE A 275 -7.07 25.95 -4.63
C PHE A 275 -5.85 26.86 -4.66
N ILE A 276 -5.81 27.83 -5.59
CA ILE A 276 -4.84 28.91 -5.55
C ILE A 276 -4.95 29.68 -4.20
N THR A 277 -6.14 29.69 -3.61
CA THR A 277 -6.43 30.37 -2.34
C THR A 277 -6.17 29.56 -1.07
N LEU A 278 -5.97 28.24 -1.14
CA LEU A 278 -5.69 27.45 0.06
C LEU A 278 -4.25 27.70 0.53
N PRO A 279 -4.01 28.02 1.83
CA PRO A 279 -2.67 28.18 2.35
C PRO A 279 -1.85 26.91 2.12
N LYS A 280 -0.60 27.04 1.65
CA LYS A 280 0.27 25.88 1.34
C LYS A 280 1.31 25.56 2.42
N GLU A 281 1.47 26.44 3.39
CA GLU A 281 2.52 26.32 4.41
C GLU A 281 2.36 25.06 5.27
N GLN A 282 1.13 24.75 5.69
CA GLN A 282 0.88 23.57 6.51
C GLN A 282 1.15 22.27 5.75
N ILE A 283 0.65 22.13 4.52
CA ILE A 283 0.89 20.94 3.70
C ILE A 283 2.37 20.80 3.33
N ASN A 284 3.08 21.90 3.07
CA ASN A 284 4.54 21.90 2.88
C ASN A 284 5.26 21.35 4.11
N ASN A 285 4.92 21.83 5.29
CA ASN A 285 5.52 21.37 6.55
C ASN A 285 5.24 19.89 6.82
N LEU A 286 4.03 19.40 6.50
CA LEU A 286 3.70 17.98 6.61
C LEU A 286 4.56 17.13 5.66
N ILE A 287 4.71 17.53 4.40
CA ILE A 287 5.54 16.82 3.42
C ILE A 287 7.01 16.82 3.86
N LEU A 288 7.56 17.97 4.27
CA LEU A 288 8.94 18.06 4.75
C LEU A 288 9.19 17.18 5.98
N LYS A 289 8.24 17.18 6.93
CA LYS A 289 8.29 16.31 8.12
C LYS A 289 8.28 14.84 7.74
N ALA A 290 7.44 14.46 6.79
CA ALA A 290 7.31 13.10 6.29
C ALA A 290 8.57 12.63 5.55
N ILE A 291 9.16 13.48 4.69
CA ILE A 291 10.48 13.22 4.07
C ILE A 291 11.54 12.93 5.14
N GLY A 292 11.52 13.70 6.24
CA GLY A 292 12.45 13.50 7.36
C GLY A 292 12.32 12.16 8.09
N LYS A 293 11.22 11.42 7.91
CA LYS A 293 10.98 10.08 8.49
C LYS A 293 11.43 8.93 7.59
N LEU A 294 11.66 9.19 6.30
CA LEU A 294 12.03 8.14 5.34
C LEU A 294 13.38 7.50 5.74
N PRO A 295 13.58 6.21 5.39
CA PRO A 295 14.85 5.53 5.66
C PRO A 295 16.04 6.35 5.13
N LYS A 296 17.00 6.65 6.02
CA LYS A 296 18.24 7.38 5.67
C LYS A 296 19.30 6.48 5.02
N GLU A 297 19.10 5.17 5.13
CA GLU A 297 19.99 4.16 4.61
C GLU A 297 19.73 3.98 3.12
N LEU A 298 20.45 4.76 2.30
CA LEU A 298 20.91 4.49 0.92
C LEU A 298 21.60 5.74 0.30
N ARG A 299 22.42 6.46 1.08
CA ARG A 299 23.30 7.54 0.57
C ARG A 299 24.62 7.04 -0.03
N VAL A 300 24.82 5.73 -0.17
CA VAL A 300 26.03 5.16 -0.76
C VAL A 300 25.68 3.93 -1.57
N GLN A 301 25.63 4.09 -2.89
CA GLN A 301 26.38 3.30 -3.88
C GLN A 301 26.11 3.89 -5.27
N VAL A 302 27.02 4.78 -5.68
CA VAL A 302 27.36 5.02 -7.08
C VAL A 302 28.17 3.83 -7.58
#